data_AF-A0A399NTZ4-F1
#
_entry.id   AF-A0A399NTZ4-F1
#
_cell.length_a   1.000
_cell.length_b   1.000
_cell.length_c   1.000
_cell.angle_alpha   90.00
_cell.angle_beta   90.00
_cell.angle_gamma   90.00
#
_symmetry.space_group_name_H-M   'P 1'
#
loop_
_entity.id
_entity.type
_entity.pdbx_description
1 polymer ?
#
loop_
_entity_poly.entity_id
_entity_poly.type
_entity_poly.pdbx_seq_one_letter_code
_entity_poly.pdbx_strand_id
1 'polypeptide(L)' 'EDHALVAAFPAGASLPEPFRAIGVVAAAGPDGPAVTVDGAAYEGPRTPLGGWDPYADWDGAR' A
#
# COMPACT_ATOMS: atom_id res chain seq x y z
N GLU A 1 6.41 -10.58 8.51
CA GLU A 1 6.22 -10.15 7.11
C GLU A 1 5.04 -10.96 6.57
N ASP A 2 3.93 -10.30 6.23
CA ASP A 2 2.66 -11.02 5.99
C ASP A 2 2.57 -11.64 4.58
N HIS A 3 3.51 -11.29 3.70
CA HIS A 3 3.64 -11.80 2.32
C HIS A 3 2.32 -11.80 1.52
N ALA A 4 1.41 -10.87 1.84
CA ALA A 4 0.10 -10.78 1.23
C ALA A 4 0.17 -10.13 -0.16
N LEU A 5 -0.79 -10.48 -1.04
CA LEU A 5 -0.91 -9.90 -2.37
C LEU A 5 -1.75 -8.61 -2.36
N VAL A 6 -1.33 -7.64 -3.17
CA VAL A 6 -2.11 -6.45 -3.52
C VAL A 6 -2.36 -6.44 -5.02
N ALA A 7 -3.62 -6.32 -5.42
CA ALA A 7 -4.06 -6.35 -6.82
C ALA A 7 -5.22 -5.37 -7.06
N ALA A 8 -5.37 -4.93 -8.31
CA ALA A 8 -6.49 -4.09 -8.76
C ALA A 8 -7.37 -4.87 -9.75
N PHE A 9 -8.68 -4.65 -9.66
CA PHE A 9 -9.69 -5.29 -10.49
C PHE A 9 -10.62 -4.23 -11.09
N PRO A 10 -11.31 -4.51 -12.22
CA PRO A 10 -12.32 -3.60 -12.76
C PRO A 10 -13.39 -3.22 -11.73
N ALA A 11 -13.88 -1.98 -11.81
CA ALA A 11 -14.93 -1.50 -10.91
C ALA A 11 -16.18 -2.39 -11.01
N GLY A 12 -16.70 -2.84 -9.86
CA GLY A 12 -17.88 -3.70 -9.77
C GLY A 12 -17.63 -5.19 -10.05
N ALA A 13 -16.39 -5.61 -10.34
CA ALA A 13 -16.06 -7.02 -10.47
C ALA A 13 -16.18 -7.73 -9.11
N SER A 14 -16.68 -8.97 -9.12
CA SER A 14 -16.58 -9.86 -7.97
C SER A 14 -15.10 -10.19 -7.73
N LEU A 15 -14.62 -9.95 -6.50
CA LEU A 15 -13.24 -10.24 -6.15
C LEU A 15 -13.05 -11.75 -5.97
N PRO A 16 -11.99 -12.35 -6.56
CA PRO A 16 -11.63 -13.73 -6.25
C PRO A 16 -11.26 -13.86 -4.77
N GLU A 17 -11.71 -14.91 -4.10
CA GLU A 17 -11.23 -15.18 -2.75
C GLU A 17 -9.72 -15.51 -2.76
N PRO A 18 -8.93 -15.06 -1.77
CA PRO A 18 -9.33 -14.38 -0.53
C PRO A 18 -9.21 -12.83 -0.58
N PHE A 19 -9.24 -12.21 -1.77
CA PHE A 19 -9.08 -10.76 -1.88
C PHE A 19 -10.21 -10.00 -1.17
N ARG A 20 -9.83 -8.92 -0.49
CA ARG A 20 -10.76 -7.94 0.10
C ARG A 20 -10.47 -6.56 -0.48
N ALA A 21 -11.52 -5.77 -0.73
CA ALA A 21 -11.35 -4.39 -1.17
C ALA A 21 -10.80 -3.54 -0.01
N ILE A 22 -9.77 -2.72 -0.29
CA ILE A 22 -9.16 -1.78 0.67
C ILE A 22 -9.11 -0.34 0.15
N GLY A 23 -9.53 -0.11 -1.09
CA GLY A 23 -9.44 1.20 -1.75
C GLY A 23 -9.83 1.09 -3.22
N VAL A 24 -9.63 2.18 -3.95
CA VAL A 24 -9.92 2.28 -5.38
C VAL A 24 -8.76 2.93 -6.12
N VAL A 25 -8.60 2.59 -7.40
CA VAL A 25 -7.70 3.30 -8.32
C VAL A 25 -8.53 4.31 -9.09
N ALA A 26 -8.12 5.58 -9.05
CA ALA A 26 -8.76 6.68 -9.76
C ALA A 26 -7.76 7.37 -10.70
N ALA A 27 -8.26 8.24 -11.57
CA ALA A 27 -7.40 9.13 -12.34
C ALA A 27 -6.55 9.99 -11.40
N ALA A 28 -5.30 10.25 -11.79
CA ALA A 28 -4.42 11.13 -11.04
C ALA A 28 -5.02 12.54 -10.92
N GLY A 29 -4.81 13.16 -9.76
CA GLY A 29 -5.19 14.55 -9.52
C GLY A 29 -4.25 15.53 -10.24
N PRO A 30 -4.50 16.85 -10.11
CA PRO A 30 -3.67 17.89 -10.72
C PRO A 30 -2.21 17.86 -10.23
N ASP A 31 -1.98 17.39 -9.00
CA ASP A 31 -0.65 17.27 -8.39
C ASP A 31 0.09 15.97 -8.79
N GLY A 32 -0.53 15.15 -9.65
CA GLY A 32 0.03 13.89 -10.14
C GLY A 32 -0.47 12.65 -9.39
N PRO A 33 0.17 11.49 -9.62
CA PRO A 33 -0.21 10.23 -8.98
C PRO A 33 0.16 10.25 -7.48
N ALA A 34 -0.75 9.76 -6.65
CA ALA A 34 -0.56 9.68 -5.20
C ALA A 34 -1.30 8.48 -4.59
N VAL A 35 -0.81 8.01 -3.46
CA VAL A 35 -1.56 7.09 -2.58
C VAL A 35 -2.19 7.92 -1.47
N THR A 36 -3.46 7.65 -1.18
CA THR A 36 -4.18 8.29 -0.08
C THR A 36 -4.65 7.27 0.94
N VAL A 37 -4.69 7.66 2.20
CA VAL A 37 -5.24 6.89 3.31
C VAL A 37 -6.17 7.83 4.07
N ASP A 38 -7.41 7.41 4.29
CA ASP A 38 -8.44 8.20 4.97
C ASP A 38 -8.65 9.61 4.38
N GLY A 39 -8.45 9.75 3.06
CA GLY A 39 -8.63 11.00 2.33
C GLY A 39 -7.44 11.97 2.36
N ALA A 40 -6.35 11.64 3.04
CA ALA A 40 -5.11 12.41 3.03
C ALA A 40 -4.01 11.69 2.24
N ALA A 41 -3.02 12.45 1.74
CA ALA A 41 -1.83 11.86 1.14
C ALA A 41 -1.11 10.95 2.15
N TYR A 42 -0.61 9.81 1.67
CA TYR A 42 0.18 8.91 2.50
C TYR A 42 1.59 9.47 2.70
N GLU A 43 1.87 9.97 3.89
CA GLU A 43 3.16 10.58 4.28
C GLU A 43 4.20 9.55 4.76
N GLY A 44 4.00 8.27 4.46
CA GLY A 44 4.79 7.17 5.03
C GLY A 44 4.19 6.63 6.33
N PRO A 45 4.80 5.60 6.94
CA PRO A 45 4.22 5.00 8.13
C PRO A 45 4.26 5.96 9.31
N ARG A 46 3.28 5.81 10.20
CA ARG A 46 3.25 6.50 11.49
C ARG A 46 4.30 5.98 12.48
N THR A 47 5.07 4.97 12.07
CA THR A 47 6.22 4.41 12.79
C THR A 47 7.50 4.85 12.10
N PRO A 48 8.64 4.99 12.81
CA PRO A 48 9.92 5.37 12.22
C PRO A 48 10.37 4.49 11.03
N LEU A 49 9.88 3.25 10.98
CA LEU A 49 10.30 2.21 10.04
C LEU A 49 9.36 2.12 8.84
N GLY A 50 9.21 3.18 8.05
CA GLY A 50 8.99 3.25 6.58
C GLY A 50 8.19 2.22 5.75
N GLY A 51 7.91 1.01 6.22
CA GLY A 51 8.29 -0.20 5.50
C GLY A 51 9.66 -0.68 5.98
N TRP A 52 10.00 -1.94 5.68
CA TRP A 52 11.33 -2.48 5.97
C TRP A 52 12.38 -1.76 5.12
N ASP A 53 13.36 -1.12 5.76
CA ASP A 53 14.54 -0.58 5.11
C ASP A 53 15.69 -1.61 5.15
N PRO A 54 16.20 -2.10 4.00
CA PRO A 54 17.29 -3.09 3.98
C PRO A 54 18.58 -2.63 4.67
N TYR A 55 18.80 -1.33 4.82
CA TYR A 55 19.99 -0.76 5.42
C TYR A 55 19.81 -0.39 6.89
N ALA A 56 18.58 -0.08 7.32
CA ALA A 56 18.28 0.30 8.69
C ALA A 56 17.72 -0.85 9.54
N ASP A 57 16.97 -1.78 8.91
CA ASP A 57 16.16 -2.81 9.59
C ASP A 57 16.70 -4.23 9.39
N TRP A 58 17.87 -4.40 8.75
CA TRP A 58 18.53 -5.69 8.66
C TRP A 58 19.25 -6.03 9.98
N ASP A 59 18.80 -7.08 10.66
CA ASP A 59 19.36 -7.56 11.93
C ASP A 59 20.51 -8.57 11.74
N GLY A 60 21.32 -8.40 10.69
CA GLY A 60 22.35 -9.31 10.17
C GLY A 60 23.46 -9.85 11.10
N ALA A 61 23.25 -9.85 12.42
CA ALA A 61 24.08 -10.52 13.40
C ALA A 61 24.13 -12.02 13.14
N ARG A 62 25.30 -12.47 12.69
CA ARG A 62 25.84 -13.77 13.07
C ARG A 62 26.49 -13.66 14.45
#